data_AF-A0A1G6MMA8-F1
#
_entry.id   AF-A0A1G6MMA8-F1
#
_cell.length_a   1.000
_cell.length_b   1.000
_cell.length_c   1.000
_cell.angle_alpha   90.00
_cell.angle_beta   90.00
_cell.angle_gamma   90.00
#
_symmetry.space_group_name_H-M   'P 1'
#
loop_
_entity.id
_entity.type
_entity.pdbx_description
1 polymer ?
#
loop_
_entity_poly.entity_id
_entity_poly.type
_entity_poly.pdbx_seq_one_letter_code
_entity_poly.pdbx_strand_id
1 'polypeptide(L)'
;MTDAVVRLAYDEARTALREQDATLANVRNRATALLAATAVGTSFAATVGLLNVDPRRGPVFPAWAGWLLLSCVVVVGAGVMVVLWPTRGWLFGPSARKILDCAGQDCDEVLTAATQAMVAGIASNDRRLRRRMTAYRVTVVVLMTQVALLVLAMVLARG
;
A
#
# COMPACT_ATOMS: atom_id res chain seq x y z
N MET A 1 -36.33 -7.65 23.18
CA MET A 1 -35.70 -6.38 23.60
C MET A 1 -34.25 -6.54 23.25
N THR A 2 -33.74 -5.80 22.26
CA THR A 2 -32.38 -6.00 21.76
C THR A 2 -31.37 -5.86 22.88
N ASP A 3 -30.53 -6.86 23.08
CA ASP A 3 -29.48 -6.83 24.11
C ASP A 3 -28.52 -5.67 23.80
N ALA A 4 -28.39 -4.76 24.76
CA ALA A 4 -27.54 -3.58 24.64
C ALA A 4 -26.08 -3.97 24.34
N VAL A 5 -25.63 -5.12 24.83
CA VAL A 5 -24.28 -5.65 24.58
C VAL A 5 -24.12 -6.07 23.13
N VAL A 6 -25.11 -6.77 22.56
CA VAL A 6 -25.09 -7.22 21.17
C VAL A 6 -25.09 -6.03 20.21
N ARG A 7 -25.87 -5.00 20.51
CA ARG A 7 -25.92 -3.77 19.72
C ARG A 7 -24.59 -3.00 19.78
N LEU A 8 -23.99 -2.87 20.96
CA LEU A 8 -22.67 -2.26 21.12
C LEU A 8 -21.61 -3.02 20.30
N ALA A 9 -21.59 -4.35 20.40
CA ALA A 9 -20.64 -5.18 19.65
C ALA A 9 -20.80 -5.03 18.13
N TYR A 10 -22.03 -4.93 17.63
CA TYR A 10 -22.31 -4.68 16.22
C TYR A 10 -21.79 -3.31 15.76
N ASP A 11 -22.06 -2.25 16.54
CA ASP A 11 -21.65 -0.89 16.19
C ASP A 11 -20.12 -0.72 16.21
N GLU A 12 -19.44 -1.33 17.19
CA GLU A 12 -17.97 -1.36 17.26
C GLU A 12 -17.35 -2.13 16.09
N ALA A 13 -17.89 -3.31 15.75
CA ALA A 13 -17.41 -4.09 14.62
C ALA A 13 -17.60 -3.35 13.27
N ARG A 14 -18.71 -2.64 13.11
CA ARG A 14 -18.96 -1.79 11.93
C ARG A 14 -17.97 -0.63 11.87
N THR A 15 -17.68 0.00 13.01
CA THR A 15 -16.72 1.10 13.11
C THR A 15 -15.31 0.62 12.74
N ALA A 16 -14.85 -0.49 13.30
CA ALA A 16 -13.55 -1.08 12.99
C ALA A 16 -13.39 -1.41 11.48
N LEU A 17 -14.44 -1.91 10.83
CA LEU A 17 -14.41 -2.17 9.38
C LEU A 17 -14.27 -0.89 8.55
N ARG A 18 -14.91 0.21 8.97
CA ARG A 18 -14.76 1.53 8.31
C ARG A 18 -13.35 2.10 8.51
N GLU A 19 -12.77 1.93 9.69
CA GLU A 19 -11.39 2.33 9.96
C GLU A 19 -10.39 1.59 9.08
N GLN A 20 -10.62 0.29 8.80
CA GLN A 20 -9.79 -0.47 7.87
C GLN A 20 -9.86 0.04 6.43
N ASP A 21 -11.05 0.46 5.97
CA ASP A 21 -11.20 1.07 4.63
C ASP A 21 -10.47 2.41 4.55
N ALA A 22 -10.63 3.27 5.57
CA ALA A 22 -9.90 4.53 5.67
C ALA A 22 -8.38 4.33 5.71
N THR A 23 -7.90 3.32 6.45
CA THR A 23 -6.49 2.97 6.51
C THR A 23 -5.97 2.49 5.16
N LEU A 24 -6.73 1.66 4.44
CA LEU A 24 -6.38 1.20 3.10
C LEU A 24 -6.30 2.38 2.11
N ALA A 25 -7.27 3.29 2.16
CA ALA A 25 -7.27 4.50 1.33
C ALA A 25 -6.04 5.38 1.60
N ASN A 26 -5.68 5.57 2.87
CA ASN A 26 -4.49 6.32 3.26
C ASN A 26 -3.20 5.66 2.72
N VAL A 27 -3.06 4.34 2.87
CA VAL A 27 -1.91 3.60 2.35
C VAL A 27 -1.81 3.70 0.82
N ARG A 28 -2.94 3.65 0.09
CA ARG A 28 -2.97 3.87 -1.36
C ARG A 28 -2.53 5.27 -1.74
N ASN A 29 -3.03 6.31 -1.07
CA ASN A 29 -2.62 7.70 -1.33
C ASN A 29 -1.11 7.90 -1.11
N ARG A 30 -0.58 7.33 -0.02
CA ARG A 30 0.85 7.36 0.27
C ARG A 30 1.69 6.62 -0.79
N ALA A 31 1.19 5.51 -1.33
CA ALA A 31 1.85 4.79 -2.41
C ALA A 31 1.86 5.58 -3.73
N THR A 32 0.77 6.29 -4.06
CA THR A 32 0.73 7.20 -5.23
C THR A 32 1.74 8.33 -5.10
N ALA A 33 1.84 8.96 -3.92
CA ALA A 33 2.84 9.99 -3.66
C ALA A 33 4.28 9.44 -3.78
N LEU A 34 4.51 8.22 -3.28
CA LEU A 34 5.80 7.54 -3.40
C LEU A 34 6.18 7.26 -4.87
N LEU A 35 5.20 6.84 -5.69
CA LEU A 35 5.41 6.64 -7.12
C LEU A 35 5.80 7.94 -7.83
N ALA A 36 5.11 9.04 -7.51
CA ALA A 36 5.42 10.36 -8.07
C ALA A 36 6.85 10.79 -7.69
N ALA A 37 7.25 10.63 -6.42
CA ALA A 37 8.61 10.93 -5.96
C ALA A 37 9.65 10.07 -6.69
N THR A 38 9.36 8.79 -6.91
CA THR A 38 10.23 7.87 -7.64
C THR A 38 10.39 8.28 -9.10
N ALA A 39 9.31 8.69 -9.76
CA ALA A 39 9.34 9.19 -11.13
C ALA A 39 10.23 10.43 -11.25
N VAL A 40 10.07 11.40 -10.34
CA VAL A 40 10.91 12.61 -10.28
C VAL A 40 12.39 12.24 -10.06
N GLY A 41 12.69 11.39 -9.08
CA GLY A 41 14.06 10.96 -8.78
C GLY A 41 14.71 10.22 -9.96
N THR A 42 13.94 9.40 -10.66
CA THR A 42 14.40 8.68 -11.86
C THR A 42 14.69 9.64 -13.01
N SER A 43 13.86 10.67 -13.22
CA SER A 43 14.12 11.72 -14.21
C SER A 43 15.41 12.49 -13.93
N PHE A 44 15.71 12.80 -12.66
CA PHE A 44 16.99 13.42 -12.30
C PHE A 44 18.18 12.48 -12.55
N ALA A 45 18.06 11.20 -12.18
CA ALA A 45 19.09 10.20 -12.44
C ALA A 45 19.37 10.04 -13.95
N ALA A 46 18.32 10.05 -14.77
CA ALA A 46 18.42 10.00 -16.22
C ALA A 46 19.20 11.19 -16.78
N THR A 47 18.88 12.40 -16.32
CA THR A 47 19.51 13.65 -16.75
C THR A 47 20.98 13.74 -16.32
N VAL A 48 21.32 13.34 -15.09
CA VAL A 48 22.67 13.55 -14.54
C VAL A 48 23.64 12.40 -14.89
N GLY A 49 23.16 11.16 -14.98
CA GLY A 49 24.05 9.99 -15.09
C GLY A 49 23.88 9.15 -16.36
N LEU A 50 22.65 8.94 -16.82
CA LEU A 50 22.37 7.91 -17.84
C LEU A 50 22.56 8.39 -19.28
N LEU A 51 22.42 9.69 -19.53
CA LEU A 51 22.56 10.29 -20.87
C LEU A 51 23.96 10.84 -21.17
N ASN A 52 24.84 10.96 -20.17
CA ASN A 52 26.21 11.41 -20.38
C ASN A 52 27.14 10.20 -20.62
N VAL A 53 26.96 9.57 -21.78
CA VAL A 53 27.70 8.38 -22.22
C VAL A 53 28.96 8.73 -23.01
N ASP A 54 29.21 10.02 -23.25
CA ASP A 54 30.34 10.50 -24.05
C ASP A 54 31.51 10.87 -23.12
N PRO A 55 32.63 10.10 -23.12
CA PRO A 55 33.80 10.38 -22.28
C PRO A 55 34.43 11.75 -22.55
N ARG A 56 34.08 12.39 -23.67
CA ARG A 56 34.57 13.71 -24.08
C ARG A 56 33.76 14.87 -23.49
N ARG A 57 32.61 14.62 -22.86
CA ARG A 57 31.69 15.66 -22.36
C ARG A 57 31.57 15.73 -20.83
N GLY A 58 32.26 14.87 -20.10
CA GLY A 58 32.31 14.91 -18.64
C GLY A 58 32.52 13.54 -18.00
N PRO A 59 32.52 13.46 -16.67
CA PRO A 59 32.68 12.21 -15.95
C PRO A 59 31.54 11.22 -16.27
N VAL A 60 31.93 10.01 -16.66
CA VAL A 60 31.02 8.96 -17.11
C VAL A 60 30.42 8.27 -15.88
N PHE A 61 29.09 8.15 -15.86
CA PHE A 61 28.40 7.47 -14.77
C PHE A 61 28.72 5.97 -14.78
N PRO A 62 29.01 5.34 -13.63
CA PRO A 62 29.38 3.93 -13.61
C PRO A 62 28.24 3.05 -14.11
N ALA A 63 28.51 2.18 -15.10
CA ALA A 63 27.49 1.31 -15.70
C ALA A 63 26.80 0.40 -14.67
N TRP A 64 27.54 -0.07 -13.66
CA TRP A 64 26.98 -0.87 -12.56
C TRP A 64 25.93 -0.09 -11.75
N ALA A 65 26.15 1.21 -11.52
CA ALA A 65 25.23 2.06 -10.78
C ALA A 65 23.94 2.33 -11.58
N GLY A 66 24.06 2.47 -12.90
CA GLY A 66 22.91 2.58 -13.80
C GLY A 66 21.98 1.36 -13.73
N TRP A 67 22.54 0.14 -13.84
CA TRP A 67 21.76 -1.09 -13.71
C TRP A 67 21.11 -1.25 -12.34
N LEU A 68 21.81 -0.86 -11.28
CA LEU A 68 21.32 -1.00 -9.91
C LEU A 68 20.19 0.01 -9.63
N LEU A 69 20.32 1.26 -10.10
CA LEU A 69 19.26 2.27 -10.04
C LEU A 69 18.02 1.84 -10.84
N LEU A 70 18.20 1.29 -12.05
CA LEU A 70 17.10 0.76 -12.85
C LEU A 70 16.37 -0.36 -12.11
N SER A 71 17.12 -1.29 -11.51
CA SER A 71 16.56 -2.39 -10.73
C SER A 71 15.74 -1.87 -9.53
N CYS A 72 16.23 -0.85 -8.82
CA CYS A 72 15.49 -0.19 -7.74
C CYS A 72 14.17 0.41 -8.22
N VAL A 73 14.15 1.11 -9.37
CA VAL A 73 12.92 1.69 -9.94
C VAL A 73 11.88 0.62 -10.23
N VAL A 74 12.31 -0.49 -10.84
CA VAL A 74 11.40 -1.61 -11.15
C VAL A 74 10.81 -2.21 -9.87
N VAL A 75 11.64 -2.43 -8.84
CA VAL A 75 11.18 -2.94 -7.54
C VAL A 75 10.20 -1.96 -6.88
N VAL A 76 10.46 -0.66 -6.95
CA VAL A 76 9.56 0.35 -6.40
C VAL A 76 8.23 0.35 -7.15
N GLY A 77 8.24 0.34 -8.48
CA GLY A 77 7.04 0.27 -9.31
C GLY A 77 6.21 -0.98 -9.02
N ALA A 78 6.85 -2.14 -8.89
CA ALA A 78 6.19 -3.39 -8.52
C ALA A 78 5.57 -3.33 -7.11
N GLY A 79 6.31 -2.81 -6.12
CA GLY A 79 5.82 -2.66 -4.75
C GLY A 79 4.63 -1.70 -4.65
N VAL A 80 4.68 -0.58 -5.36
CA VAL A 80 3.54 0.35 -5.50
C VAL A 80 2.35 -0.35 -6.14
N MET A 81 2.54 -1.12 -7.23
CA MET A 81 1.46 -1.84 -7.88
C MET A 81 0.78 -2.85 -6.96
N VAL A 82 1.52 -3.56 -6.10
CA VAL A 82 0.94 -4.46 -5.09
C VAL A 82 0.02 -3.71 -4.12
N VAL A 83 0.39 -2.48 -3.74
CA VAL A 83 -0.40 -1.64 -2.84
C VAL A 83 -1.66 -1.10 -3.53
N LEU A 84 -1.51 -0.60 -4.76
CA LEU A 84 -2.62 -0.05 -5.54
C LEU A 84 -3.55 -1.12 -6.12
N TRP A 85 -3.12 -2.37 -6.22
CA TRP A 85 -3.89 -3.43 -6.88
C TRP A 85 -5.32 -3.52 -6.33
N PRO A 86 -6.34 -3.63 -7.21
CA PRO A 86 -7.73 -3.69 -6.81
C PRO A 86 -7.97 -4.82 -5.79
N THR A 87 -8.70 -4.49 -4.74
CA THR A 87 -8.98 -5.37 -3.60
C THR A 87 -10.17 -6.28 -3.93
N ARG A 88 -9.91 -7.48 -4.47
CA ARG A 88 -10.96 -8.50 -4.61
C ARG A 88 -11.19 -9.20 -3.26
N GLY A 89 -12.45 -9.24 -2.81
CA GLY A 89 -12.89 -10.01 -1.65
C GLY A 89 -12.58 -9.40 -0.27
N TRP A 90 -12.43 -8.08 -0.16
CA TRP A 90 -12.42 -7.41 1.15
C TRP A 90 -13.85 -7.21 1.65
N LEU A 91 -14.03 -7.31 2.96
CA LEU A 91 -15.33 -7.19 3.61
C LEU A 91 -15.33 -5.90 4.43
N PHE A 92 -16.02 -4.85 3.98
CA PHE A 92 -16.04 -3.54 4.69
C PHE A 92 -17.38 -3.26 5.38
N GLY A 93 -18.24 -4.27 5.45
CA GLY A 93 -19.51 -4.16 6.13
C GLY A 93 -20.36 -5.41 5.95
N PRO A 94 -21.48 -5.49 6.68
CA PRO A 94 -22.44 -6.56 6.53
C PRO A 94 -23.16 -6.45 5.18
N SER A 95 -23.50 -7.59 4.59
CA SER A 95 -24.27 -7.64 3.35
C SER A 95 -25.72 -7.26 3.63
N ALA A 96 -26.18 -6.14 3.08
CA ALA A 96 -27.58 -5.71 3.19
C ALA A 96 -28.56 -6.79 2.71
N ARG A 97 -28.17 -7.56 1.68
CA ARG A 97 -28.96 -8.70 1.17
C ARG A 97 -29.12 -9.79 2.23
N LYS A 98 -28.03 -10.19 2.90
CA LYS A 98 -28.11 -11.20 3.97
C LYS A 98 -28.92 -10.73 5.17
N ILE A 99 -28.87 -9.44 5.49
CA ILE A 99 -29.71 -8.86 6.56
C ILE A 99 -31.20 -8.89 6.14
N LEU A 100 -31.50 -8.54 4.89
CA LEU A 100 -32.87 -8.59 4.34
C LEU A 100 -33.41 -10.03 4.26
N ASP A 101 -32.56 -11.01 3.93
CA ASP A 101 -32.94 -12.43 3.90
C ASP A 101 -33.33 -12.96 5.29
N CYS A 102 -32.89 -12.28 6.36
CA CYS A 102 -33.27 -12.56 7.75
C CYS A 102 -34.51 -11.78 8.22
N ALA A 103 -35.24 -11.11 7.32
CA ALA A 103 -36.43 -10.35 7.69
C ALA A 103 -37.48 -11.27 8.36
N GLY A 104 -37.89 -10.91 9.58
CA GLY A 104 -38.83 -11.69 10.39
C GLY A 104 -38.17 -12.60 11.44
N GLN A 105 -36.84 -12.72 11.45
CA GLN A 105 -36.09 -13.35 12.55
C GLN A 105 -35.91 -12.39 13.73
N ASP A 106 -35.53 -12.95 14.89
CA ASP A 106 -35.22 -12.13 16.06
C ASP A 106 -34.02 -11.21 15.81
N CYS A 107 -34.16 -9.96 16.21
CA CYS A 107 -33.17 -8.91 15.94
C CYS A 107 -31.82 -9.22 16.58
N ASP A 108 -31.83 -9.82 17.77
CA ASP A 108 -30.61 -10.20 18.49
C ASP A 108 -29.84 -11.33 17.80
N GLU A 109 -30.54 -12.31 17.22
CA GLU A 109 -29.91 -13.39 16.44
C GLU A 109 -29.24 -12.84 15.18
N VAL A 110 -29.91 -11.94 14.46
CA VAL A 110 -29.39 -11.31 13.24
C VAL A 110 -28.18 -10.43 13.55
N LEU A 111 -28.24 -9.61 14.61
CA LEU A 111 -27.13 -8.78 15.04
C LEU A 111 -25.93 -9.62 15.49
N THR A 112 -26.16 -10.72 16.21
CA THR A 112 -25.10 -11.64 16.63
C THR A 112 -24.41 -12.29 15.42
N ALA A 113 -25.19 -12.82 14.47
CA ALA A 113 -24.67 -13.42 13.25
C ALA A 113 -23.90 -12.41 12.39
N ALA A 114 -24.43 -11.19 12.25
CA ALA A 114 -23.76 -10.11 11.54
C ALA A 114 -22.44 -9.70 12.22
N THR A 115 -22.44 -9.60 13.55
CA THR A 115 -21.24 -9.26 14.34
C THR A 115 -20.15 -10.31 14.16
N GLN A 116 -20.48 -11.60 14.27
CA GLN A 116 -19.52 -12.69 14.04
C GLN A 116 -18.94 -12.66 12.62
N ALA A 117 -19.77 -12.41 11.61
CA ALA A 117 -19.31 -12.26 10.23
C ALA A 117 -18.39 -11.05 10.04
N MET A 118 -18.68 -9.93 10.69
CA MET A 118 -17.83 -8.74 10.68
C MET A 118 -16.48 -8.99 11.35
N VAL A 119 -16.45 -9.64 12.52
CA VAL A 119 -15.21 -10.00 13.22
C VAL A 119 -14.32 -10.91 12.36
N ALA A 120 -14.90 -11.91 11.70
CA ALA A 120 -14.17 -12.75 10.74
C ALA A 120 -13.63 -11.93 9.55
N GLY A 121 -14.44 -10.98 9.05
CA GLY A 121 -14.06 -10.01 8.04
C GLY A 121 -12.86 -9.16 8.46
N ILE A 122 -12.90 -8.57 9.65
CA ILE A 122 -11.83 -7.74 10.25
C ILE A 122 -10.51 -8.51 10.28
N ALA A 123 -10.51 -9.74 10.80
CA ALA A 123 -9.31 -10.57 10.89
C ALA A 123 -8.74 -10.94 9.51
N SER A 124 -9.60 -11.16 8.52
CA SER A 124 -9.19 -11.44 7.14
C SER A 124 -8.60 -10.22 6.43
N ASN A 125 -9.23 -9.05 6.60
CA ASN A 125 -8.79 -7.78 6.05
C ASN A 125 -7.46 -7.36 6.67
N ASP A 126 -7.33 -7.47 7.99
CA ASP A 126 -6.14 -7.03 8.71
C ASP A 126 -4.87 -7.77 8.24
N ARG A 127 -4.96 -9.10 8.02
CA ARG A 127 -3.84 -9.86 7.42
C ARG A 127 -3.46 -9.35 6.03
N ARG A 128 -4.44 -8.98 5.21
CA ARG A 128 -4.20 -8.44 3.85
C ARG A 128 -3.65 -7.02 3.91
N LEU A 129 -4.15 -6.19 4.83
CA LEU A 129 -3.70 -4.83 5.08
C LEU A 129 -2.25 -4.81 5.55
N ARG A 130 -1.89 -5.68 6.51
CA ARG A 130 -0.51 -5.85 6.99
C ARG A 130 0.45 -6.21 5.86
N ARG A 131 0.09 -7.16 4.99
CA ARG A 131 0.91 -7.50 3.81
C ARG A 131 1.14 -6.30 2.89
N ARG A 132 0.10 -5.52 2.60
CA ARG A 132 0.22 -4.31 1.77
C ARG A 132 1.05 -3.23 2.45
N MET A 133 0.90 -3.05 3.77
CA MET A 133 1.68 -2.08 4.52
C MET A 133 3.16 -2.49 4.60
N THR A 134 3.46 -3.78 4.75
CA THR A 134 4.84 -4.29 4.64
C THR A 134 5.41 -4.05 3.25
N ALA A 135 4.66 -4.33 2.18
CA ALA A 135 5.09 -4.03 0.81
C ALA A 135 5.40 -2.53 0.64
N TYR A 136 4.53 -1.64 1.13
CA TYR A 136 4.80 -0.20 1.15
C TYR A 136 6.08 0.15 1.91
N ARG A 137 6.29 -0.38 3.12
CA ARG A 137 7.50 -0.13 3.92
C ARG A 137 8.77 -0.57 3.20
N VAL A 138 8.78 -1.75 2.59
CA VAL A 138 9.91 -2.24 1.79
C VAL A 138 10.17 -1.31 0.61
N THR A 139 9.11 -0.88 -0.08
CA THR A 139 9.19 0.07 -1.21
C THR A 139 9.84 1.40 -0.79
N VAL A 140 9.48 1.93 0.38
CA VAL A 140 10.09 3.15 0.94
C VAL A 140 11.59 2.96 1.21
N VAL A 141 11.99 1.82 1.80
CA VAL A 141 13.41 1.52 2.04
C VAL A 141 14.19 1.45 0.73
N VAL A 142 13.65 0.75 -0.28
CA VAL A 142 14.29 0.65 -1.61
C VAL A 142 14.44 2.03 -2.26
N LEU A 143 13.43 2.91 -2.14
CA LEU A 143 13.54 4.28 -2.65
C LEU A 143 14.65 5.06 -1.92
N MET A 144 14.76 4.96 -0.60
CA MET A 144 15.83 5.62 0.16
C MET A 144 17.20 5.12 -0.27
N THR A 145 17.35 3.81 -0.46
CA THR A 145 18.57 3.19 -1.00
C THR A 145 18.88 3.71 -2.40
N GLN A 146 17.88 3.82 -3.27
CA GLN A 146 18.02 4.38 -4.62
C GLN A 146 18.58 5.81 -4.58
N VAL A 147 18.04 6.67 -3.72
CA VAL A 147 18.52 8.06 -3.56
C VAL A 147 19.96 8.08 -3.04
N ALA A 148 20.29 7.25 -2.04
CA ALA A 148 21.65 7.17 -1.51
C ALA A 148 22.67 6.69 -2.56
N LEU A 149 22.31 5.67 -3.36
CA LEU A 149 23.12 5.18 -4.47
C LEU A 149 23.34 6.26 -5.53
N LEU A 150 22.30 7.01 -5.87
CA LEU A 150 22.40 8.09 -6.83
C LEU A 150 23.40 9.16 -6.35
N VAL A 151 23.28 9.59 -5.09
CA VAL A 151 24.19 10.58 -4.49
C VAL A 151 25.62 10.04 -4.44
N LEU A 152 25.81 8.80 -4.01
CA LEU A 152 27.13 8.17 -3.95
C LEU A 152 27.78 8.10 -5.34
N ALA A 153 27.03 7.67 -6.35
CA ALA A 153 27.52 7.60 -7.71
C ALA A 153 27.86 8.99 -8.27
N MET A 154 27.09 10.03 -7.94
CA MET A 154 27.42 11.41 -8.30
C MET A 154 28.71 11.91 -7.64
N VAL A 155 28.93 11.57 -6.36
CA VAL A 155 30.17 11.93 -5.65
C VAL A 155 31.37 11.23 -6.27
N LEU A 156 31.26 9.92 -6.51
CA LEU A 156 32.32 9.13 -7.15
C LEU A 156 32.61 9.56 -8.58
N ALA A 157 31.61 10.07 -9.32
CA ALA A 157 31.82 10.60 -10.66
C ALA A 157 32.50 11.98 -10.64
N ARG A 158 32.44 12.74 -9.54
CA ARG A 158 33.06 14.07 -9.43
C ARG A 158 34.48 14.07 -8.88
N GLY A 159 34.85 13.04 -8.11
CA GLY A 159 36.21 12.86 -7.55
C GLY A 159 37.11 12.11 -8.52
#